data_AF-A0A0C9U245-F1
#
_entry.id   AF-A0A0C9U245-F1
#
_cell.length_a   1.000
_cell.length_b   1.000
_cell.length_c   1.000
_cell.angle_alpha   90.00
_cell.angle_beta   90.00
_cell.angle_gamma   90.00
#
_symmetry.space_group_name_H-M   'P 1'
#
loop_
_entity.id
_entity.type
_entity.pdbx_description
1 polymer ?
#
loop_
_entity_poly.entity_id
_entity_poly.type
_entity_poly.pdbx_seq_one_letter_code
_entity_poly.pdbx_strand_id
1 'polypeptide(L)'
;MEALLGVAYFDAQKPESHFLARDALEPPEDKTPEAKDIALQQFLNLFNFLHCVLIQDLAVLFEVVPSCEIFCHSPFNTLSFQQFAQTVSAQLEEAAEGAQLALENLPEQLANMLKGYIAEDAIVHKQENQQLQLQITGLQEDISHLGSKIEIIQIGPPKKKQCHTKGSL
;
A
#
# COMPACT_ATOMS: atom_id res chain seq x y z
N MET A 1 2.89 -17.68 -4.60
CA MET A 1 2.82 -17.43 -6.07
C MET A 1 2.33 -18.64 -6.84
N GLU A 2 2.75 -19.87 -6.51
CA GLU A 2 2.31 -21.08 -7.24
C GLU A 2 0.80 -21.35 -7.20
N ALA A 3 0.11 -21.00 -6.10
CA ALA A 3 -1.33 -21.17 -5.99
C ALA A 3 -2.12 -20.35 -7.04
N LEU A 4 -1.59 -19.22 -7.51
CA LEU A 4 -2.21 -18.37 -8.54
C LEU A 4 -1.97 -18.89 -9.95
N LEU A 5 -0.82 -19.53 -10.20
CA LEU A 5 -0.52 -20.19 -11.48
C LEU A 5 -1.38 -21.43 -11.70
N GLY A 6 -1.65 -22.19 -10.63
CA GLY A 6 -2.54 -23.36 -10.68
C GLY A 6 -3.99 -23.05 -11.06
N VAL A 7 -4.51 -21.87 -10.69
CA VAL A 7 -5.88 -21.45 -11.08
C VAL A 7 -5.97 -21.07 -12.55
N ALA A 8 -4.86 -20.60 -13.12
CA ALA A 8 -4.75 -20.23 -14.52
C ALA A 8 -4.38 -21.43 -15.44
N TYR A 9 -4.34 -22.66 -14.91
CA TYR A 9 -3.92 -23.87 -15.63
C TYR A 9 -2.50 -23.81 -16.23
N PHE A 10 -1.65 -22.89 -15.75
CA PHE A 10 -0.26 -22.78 -16.20
C PHE A 10 0.64 -23.73 -15.40
N ASP A 11 1.22 -24.73 -16.07
CA ASP A 11 2.31 -25.53 -15.52
C ASP A 11 3.60 -24.71 -15.51
N ALA A 12 4.04 -24.32 -14.31
CA ALA A 12 5.25 -23.52 -14.11
C ALA A 12 6.55 -24.30 -14.44
N GLN A 13 6.51 -25.64 -14.53
CA GLN A 13 7.69 -26.46 -14.83
C GLN A 13 7.98 -26.57 -16.34
N LYS A 14 6.97 -26.31 -17.19
CA LYS A 14 7.09 -26.28 -18.66
C LYS A 14 6.22 -25.17 -19.27
N PRO A 15 6.60 -23.90 -19.09
CA PRO A 15 5.85 -22.79 -19.67
C PRO A 15 5.74 -22.89 -21.20
N GLU A 16 6.77 -23.42 -21.87
CA GLU A 16 6.84 -23.56 -23.33
C GLU A 16 5.81 -24.52 -23.94
N SER A 17 5.29 -25.51 -23.21
CA SER A 17 4.29 -26.44 -23.74
C SER A 17 2.87 -25.86 -23.81
N HIS A 18 2.64 -24.70 -23.20
CA HIS A 18 1.35 -24.02 -23.18
C HIS A 18 1.32 -22.74 -24.02
N PHE A 19 2.43 -22.37 -24.67
CA PHE A 19 2.47 -21.26 -25.62
C PHE A 19 1.93 -21.71 -26.98
N LEU A 20 0.65 -21.43 -27.22
CA LEU A 20 0.09 -21.46 -28.57
C LEU A 20 0.65 -20.26 -29.35
N ALA A 21 1.30 -20.53 -30.48
CA ALA A 21 1.71 -19.46 -31.39
C ALA A 21 0.47 -18.69 -31.84
N ARG A 22 0.53 -17.34 -31.78
CA ARG A 22 -0.59 -16.47 -32.17
C ARG A 22 -1.09 -16.78 -33.59
N ASP A 23 -0.19 -17.19 -34.46
CA ASP A 23 -0.47 -17.47 -35.87
C ASP A 23 -1.11 -18.85 -36.09
N ALA A 24 -1.11 -19.73 -35.08
CA ALA A 24 -1.74 -21.05 -35.15
C ALA A 24 -3.24 -21.02 -34.81
N LEU A 25 -3.73 -19.88 -34.32
CA LEU A 25 -5.13 -19.65 -33.98
C LEU A 25 -5.80 -18.89 -35.14
N GLU A 26 -6.05 -19.57 -36.25
CA GLU A 26 -6.87 -18.99 -37.30
C GLU A 26 -8.33 -18.90 -36.81
N PRO A 27 -8.96 -17.71 -36.87
CA PRO A 27 -10.36 -17.58 -36.52
C PRO A 27 -11.20 -18.43 -37.49
N PRO A 28 -12.21 -19.17 -37.01
CA PRO A 28 -13.03 -20.01 -37.86
C PRO A 28 -13.66 -19.20 -39.01
N GLU A 29 -13.64 -19.74 -40.23
CA GLU A 29 -14.15 -19.07 -41.44
C GLU A 29 -15.66 -18.78 -41.39
N ASP A 30 -16.38 -19.43 -40.47
CA ASP A 30 -17.78 -19.14 -40.18
C ASP A 30 -17.88 -17.88 -39.32
N LYS A 31 -17.71 -16.73 -39.96
CA LYS A 31 -17.94 -15.41 -39.37
C LYS A 31 -19.42 -15.27 -39.05
N THR A 32 -19.85 -15.77 -37.90
CA THR A 32 -21.10 -15.34 -37.29
C THR A 32 -21.07 -13.81 -37.19
N PRO A 33 -22.06 -13.09 -37.72
CA PRO A 33 -22.07 -11.65 -37.68
C PRO A 33 -22.09 -11.20 -36.21
N GLU A 34 -21.13 -10.35 -35.84
CA GLU A 34 -21.14 -9.56 -34.61
C GLU A 34 -21.25 -10.35 -33.29
N ALA A 35 -20.39 -11.35 -33.08
CA ALA A 35 -20.11 -11.78 -31.72
C ALA A 35 -19.45 -10.60 -30.97
N LYS A 36 -20.25 -9.80 -30.25
CA LYS A 36 -19.73 -8.73 -29.40
C LYS A 36 -18.86 -9.37 -28.34
N ASP A 37 -17.58 -9.02 -28.34
CA ASP A 37 -16.66 -9.39 -27.28
C ASP A 37 -17.03 -8.59 -26.02
N ILE A 38 -17.98 -9.15 -25.25
CA ILE A 38 -18.49 -8.54 -24.03
C ILE A 38 -17.36 -8.37 -23.01
N ALA A 39 -16.39 -9.29 -22.96
CA ALA A 39 -15.27 -9.20 -22.03
C ALA A 39 -14.37 -8.01 -22.38
N LEU A 40 -14.01 -7.84 -23.65
CA LEU A 40 -13.26 -6.68 -24.12
C LEU A 40 -14.04 -5.38 -23.88
N GLN A 41 -15.35 -5.38 -24.13
CA GLN A 41 -16.18 -4.21 -23.87
C GLN A 41 -16.15 -3.81 -22.38
N GLN A 42 -16.32 -4.77 -21.47
CA GLN A 42 -16.26 -4.50 -20.03
C GLN A 42 -14.86 -4.04 -19.60
N PHE A 43 -13.82 -4.64 -20.16
CA PHE A 43 -12.44 -4.24 -19.90
C PHE A 43 -12.19 -2.79 -20.33
N LEU A 44 -12.61 -2.40 -21.54
CA LEU A 44 -12.47 -1.02 -22.01
C LEU A 44 -13.30 -0.02 -21.20
N ASN A 45 -14.50 -0.42 -20.74
CA ASN A 45 -15.30 0.40 -19.84
C ASN A 45 -14.58 0.64 -18.51
N LEU A 46 -13.95 -0.41 -17.95
CA LEU A 46 -13.14 -0.29 -16.74
C LEU A 46 -11.94 0.64 -16.96
N PHE A 47 -11.23 0.50 -18.09
CA PHE A 47 -10.11 1.37 -18.43
C PHE A 47 -10.53 2.84 -18.54
N ASN A 48 -11.67 3.12 -19.16
CA ASN A 48 -12.20 4.47 -19.24
C ASN A 48 -12.56 5.02 -17.85
N PHE A 49 -13.19 4.21 -17.00
CA PHE A 49 -13.48 4.61 -15.63
C PHE A 49 -12.21 4.94 -14.84
N LEU A 50 -11.21 4.06 -14.87
CA LEU A 50 -9.93 4.28 -14.19
C LEU A 50 -9.21 5.52 -14.73
N HIS A 51 -9.27 5.76 -16.04
CA HIS A 51 -8.70 6.96 -16.63
C HIS A 51 -9.37 8.25 -16.12
N CYS A 52 -10.70 8.25 -15.94
CA CYS A 52 -11.41 9.37 -15.33
C CYS A 52 -10.95 9.61 -13.89
N VAL A 53 -10.88 8.55 -13.07
CA VAL A 53 -10.44 8.64 -11.67
C VAL A 53 -9.02 9.19 -11.59
N LEU A 54 -8.09 8.66 -12.37
CA LEU A 54 -6.70 9.12 -12.38
C LEU A 54 -6.58 10.61 -12.76
N ILE A 55 -7.35 11.07 -13.74
CA ILE A 55 -7.34 12.50 -14.14
C ILE A 55 -7.88 13.38 -13.00
N GLN A 56 -8.95 12.96 -12.33
CA GLN A 56 -9.52 13.69 -11.20
C GLN A 56 -8.54 13.76 -10.02
N ASP A 57 -7.92 12.63 -9.66
CA ASP A 57 -6.93 12.57 -8.59
C ASP A 57 -5.70 13.42 -8.93
N LEU A 58 -5.26 13.43 -10.18
CA LEU A 58 -4.16 14.29 -10.63
C LEU A 58 -4.52 15.78 -10.57
N ALA A 59 -5.77 16.14 -10.84
CA ALA A 59 -6.24 17.51 -10.69
C ALA A 59 -6.17 17.98 -9.22
N VAL A 60 -6.59 17.12 -8.28
CA VAL A 60 -6.45 17.40 -6.84
C VAL A 60 -4.98 17.47 -6.44
N LEU A 61 -4.16 16.54 -6.94
CA LEU A 61 -2.73 16.50 -6.64
C LEU A 61 -1.99 17.73 -7.18
N PHE A 62 -2.43 18.32 -8.29
CA PHE A 62 -1.82 19.50 -8.89
C PHE A 62 -1.80 20.70 -7.94
N GLU A 63 -2.87 20.90 -7.17
CA GLU A 63 -2.92 21.97 -6.14
C GLU A 63 -1.95 21.70 -4.99
N VAL A 64 -1.83 20.44 -4.56
CA VAL A 64 -1.01 20.07 -3.39
C VAL A 64 0.48 20.01 -3.73
N VAL A 65 0.83 19.49 -4.90
CA VAL A 65 2.23 19.26 -5.33
C VAL A 65 2.40 19.61 -6.82
N PRO A 66 2.38 20.90 -7.19
CA PRO A 66 2.46 21.33 -8.59
C PRO A 66 3.80 21.02 -9.26
N SER A 67 4.84 20.69 -8.48
CA SER A 67 6.19 20.39 -8.97
C SER A 67 6.40 18.95 -9.43
N CYS A 68 5.37 18.09 -9.40
CA CYS A 68 5.49 16.70 -9.86
C CYS A 68 5.84 16.65 -11.36
N GLU A 69 6.76 15.77 -11.74
CA GLU A 69 7.27 15.64 -13.11
C GLU A 69 6.16 15.35 -14.14
N ILE A 70 5.09 14.65 -13.72
CA ILE A 70 3.95 14.34 -14.58
C ILE A 70 3.29 15.61 -15.16
N PHE A 71 3.33 16.72 -14.43
CA PHE A 71 2.76 18.01 -14.84
C PHE A 71 3.61 18.77 -15.85
N CYS A 72 4.84 18.30 -16.14
CA CYS A 72 5.67 18.85 -17.21
C CYS A 72 5.28 18.32 -18.60
N HIS A 73 4.45 17.27 -18.66
CA HIS A 73 4.10 16.59 -19.89
C HIS A 73 2.64 16.83 -20.29
N SER A 74 2.36 16.76 -21.60
CA SER A 74 0.99 16.80 -22.13
C SER A 74 0.23 15.54 -21.70
N PRO A 75 -1.08 15.62 -21.37
CA PRO A 75 -1.95 16.81 -21.42
C PRO A 75 -1.89 17.70 -20.17
N PHE A 76 -1.11 17.32 -19.17
CA PHE A 76 -1.15 17.93 -17.83
C PHE A 76 -0.45 19.29 -17.74
N ASN A 77 0.44 19.60 -18.68
CA ASN A 77 1.09 20.92 -18.79
C ASN A 77 0.24 21.97 -19.54
N THR A 78 -0.99 21.64 -19.92
CA THR A 78 -1.86 22.51 -20.73
C THR A 78 -2.74 23.40 -19.87
N LEU A 79 -3.13 24.56 -20.42
CA LEU A 79 -4.11 25.46 -19.78
C LEU A 79 -5.46 24.75 -19.52
N SER A 80 -5.88 23.87 -20.43
CA SER A 80 -7.13 23.12 -20.28
C SER A 80 -7.11 22.22 -19.04
N PHE A 81 -5.99 21.55 -18.77
CA PHE A 81 -5.83 20.76 -17.54
C PHE A 81 -5.79 21.65 -16.30
N GLN A 82 -5.11 22.80 -16.35
CA GLN A 82 -5.06 23.74 -15.23
C GLN A 82 -6.47 24.29 -14.87
N GLN A 83 -7.28 24.65 -15.87
CA GLN A 83 -8.67 25.09 -15.66
C GLN A 83 -9.55 23.98 -15.09
N PHE A 84 -9.36 22.75 -15.59
CA PHE A 84 -10.02 21.57 -15.05
C PHE A 84 -9.65 21.34 -13.58
N ALA A 85 -8.36 21.40 -13.24
CA ALA A 85 -7.87 21.23 -11.87
C ALA A 85 -8.43 22.28 -10.90
N GLN A 86 -8.50 23.54 -11.32
CA GLN A 86 -9.14 24.61 -10.54
C GLN A 86 -10.63 24.33 -10.29
N THR A 87 -11.33 23.82 -11.30
CA THR A 87 -12.77 23.49 -11.18
C THR A 87 -12.98 22.33 -10.21
N VAL A 88 -12.17 21.27 -10.31
CA VAL A 88 -12.24 20.12 -9.40
C VAL A 88 -11.97 20.54 -7.97
N SER A 89 -10.97 21.39 -7.75
CA SER A 89 -10.59 21.85 -6.42
C SER A 89 -11.69 22.71 -5.79
N ALA A 90 -12.29 23.62 -6.54
CA ALA A 90 -13.44 24.41 -6.08
C ALA A 90 -14.65 23.54 -5.72
N GLN A 91 -14.96 22.52 -6.54
CA GLN A 91 -16.05 21.58 -6.24
C GLN A 91 -15.77 20.74 -5.00
N LEU A 92 -14.50 20.35 -4.80
CA LEU A 92 -14.10 19.59 -3.61
C LEU A 92 -14.22 20.43 -2.34
N GLU A 93 -13.82 21.70 -2.39
CA GLU A 93 -13.98 22.64 -1.28
C GLU A 93 -15.47 22.87 -0.96
N GLU A 94 -16.30 23.14 -1.96
CA GLU A 94 -17.75 23.28 -1.79
C GLU A 94 -18.39 22.02 -1.19
N ALA A 95 -17.99 20.83 -1.67
CA ALA A 95 -18.47 19.56 -1.13
C ALA A 95 -18.02 19.33 0.31
N ALA A 96 -16.78 19.72 0.65
CA ALA A 96 -16.25 19.61 2.00
C ALA A 96 -16.97 20.55 2.98
N GLU A 97 -17.19 21.80 2.59
CA GLU A 97 -17.99 22.78 3.35
C GLU A 97 -19.42 22.28 3.55
N GLY A 98 -20.05 21.76 2.49
CA GLY A 98 -21.38 21.17 2.55
C GLY A 98 -21.46 19.97 3.50
N ALA A 99 -20.44 19.10 3.47
CA ALA A 99 -20.35 17.97 4.39
C ALA A 99 -20.13 18.41 5.84
N GLN A 100 -19.30 19.43 6.06
CA GLN A 100 -19.09 20.00 7.39
C GLN A 100 -20.38 20.60 7.95
N LEU A 101 -21.09 21.39 7.14
CA LEU A 101 -22.36 21.99 7.55
C LEU A 101 -23.42 20.91 7.83
N ALA A 102 -23.46 19.83 7.05
CA ALA A 102 -24.32 18.69 7.32
C ALA A 102 -23.97 18.00 8.66
N LEU A 103 -22.68 17.89 8.98
CA LEU A 103 -22.20 17.34 10.24
C LEU A 103 -22.57 18.24 11.43
N GLU A 104 -22.39 19.56 11.30
CA GLU A 104 -22.74 20.53 12.34
C GLU A 104 -24.25 20.57 12.62
N ASN A 105 -25.08 20.34 11.59
CA ASN A 105 -26.53 20.30 11.69
C ASN A 105 -27.09 18.90 11.96
N LEU A 106 -26.26 17.95 12.42
CA LEU A 106 -26.73 16.62 12.80
C LEU A 106 -27.74 16.70 13.95
N PRO A 107 -28.82 15.89 13.90
CA PRO A 107 -29.64 15.64 15.08
C PRO A 107 -28.79 15.22 16.26
N GLU A 108 -29.06 15.80 17.44
CA GLU A 108 -28.23 15.69 18.64
C GLU A 108 -27.91 14.24 19.04
N GLN A 109 -28.86 13.31 18.83
CA GLN A 109 -28.67 11.88 19.09
C GLN A 109 -27.58 11.25 18.20
N LEU A 110 -27.54 11.62 16.91
CA LEU A 110 -26.52 11.14 15.98
C LEU A 110 -25.17 11.80 16.27
N ALA A 111 -25.15 13.10 16.58
CA ALA A 111 -23.93 13.79 16.95
C ALA A 111 -23.29 13.21 18.21
N ASN A 112 -24.09 12.89 19.24
CA ASN A 112 -23.61 12.26 20.47
C ASN A 112 -23.14 10.82 20.23
N MET A 113 -23.82 10.07 19.37
CA MET A 113 -23.39 8.72 18.96
C MET A 113 -22.03 8.77 18.24
N LEU A 114 -21.88 9.64 17.24
CA LEU A 114 -20.64 9.80 16.47
C LEU A 114 -19.47 10.24 17.36
N LYS A 115 -19.69 11.21 18.26
CA LYS A 115 -18.69 11.63 19.25
C LYS A 115 -18.28 10.48 20.16
N GLY A 116 -19.24 9.64 20.58
CA GLY A 116 -18.99 8.43 21.36
C GLY A 116 -18.08 7.45 20.61
N TYR A 117 -18.42 7.12 19.36
CA TYR A 117 -17.61 6.23 18.53
C TYR A 117 -16.19 6.76 18.28
N ILE A 118 -16.04 8.04 17.94
CA ILE A 118 -14.72 8.63 17.69
C ILE A 118 -13.87 8.63 18.98
N ALA A 119 -14.48 8.94 20.12
CA ALA A 119 -13.77 8.89 21.40
C ALA A 119 -13.36 7.47 21.78
N GLU A 120 -14.26 6.48 21.57
CA GLU A 120 -13.97 5.07 21.83
C GLU A 120 -12.85 4.55 20.92
N ASP A 121 -12.91 4.84 19.62
CA ASP A 121 -11.89 4.48 18.64
C ASP A 121 -10.53 5.09 18.98
N ALA A 122 -10.48 6.38 19.34
CA ALA A 122 -9.26 7.04 19.78
C ALA A 122 -8.66 6.42 21.07
N ILE A 123 -9.52 5.95 21.99
CA ILE A 123 -9.09 5.25 23.20
C ILE A 123 -8.51 3.88 22.85
N VAL A 124 -9.18 3.10 22.00
CA VAL A 124 -8.74 1.77 21.56
C VAL A 124 -7.41 1.88 20.81
N HIS A 125 -7.30 2.77 19.82
CA HIS A 125 -6.07 2.97 19.07
C HIS A 125 -4.89 3.42 19.94
N LYS A 126 -5.15 4.26 20.94
CA LYS A 126 -4.11 4.67 21.90
C LYS A 126 -3.64 3.50 22.75
N GLN A 127 -4.56 2.64 23.18
CA GLN A 127 -4.27 1.47 23.99
C GLN A 127 -3.47 0.42 23.21
N GLU A 128 -3.85 0.16 21.95
CA GLU A 128 -3.10 -0.72 21.05
C GLU A 128 -1.67 -0.21 20.83
N ASN A 129 -1.51 1.09 20.56
CA ASN A 129 -0.17 1.68 20.41
C ASN A 129 0.68 1.59 21.67
N GLN A 130 0.07 1.79 22.85
CA GLN A 130 0.77 1.61 24.14
C GLN A 130 1.21 0.15 24.33
N GLN A 131 0.35 -0.80 23.98
CA GLN A 131 0.66 -2.22 24.09
C GLN A 131 1.77 -2.64 23.12
N LEU A 132 1.77 -2.12 21.90
CA LEU A 132 2.84 -2.31 20.93
C LEU A 132 4.16 -1.71 21.43
N GLN A 133 4.14 -0.50 22.02
CA GLN A 133 5.34 0.09 22.62
C GLN A 133 5.90 -0.75 23.76
N LEU A 134 5.06 -1.28 24.64
CA LEU A 134 5.52 -2.17 25.72
C LEU A 134 6.18 -3.43 25.17
N GLN A 135 5.63 -4.03 24.10
CA GLN A 135 6.24 -5.18 23.44
C GLN A 135 7.59 -4.82 22.80
N ILE A 136 7.68 -3.68 22.13
CA ILE A 136 8.94 -3.20 21.53
C ILE A 136 10.00 -3.00 22.61
N THR A 137 9.67 -2.35 23.73
CA THR A 137 10.60 -2.12 24.84
C THR A 137 11.06 -3.44 25.45
N GLY A 138 10.14 -4.39 25.69
CA GLY A 138 10.50 -5.71 26.22
C GLY A 138 11.43 -6.49 25.29
N LEU A 139 11.17 -6.48 23.97
CA LEU A 139 12.05 -7.10 22.99
C LEU A 139 13.41 -6.41 22.91
N GLN A 140 13.48 -5.09 23.06
CA GLN A 140 14.74 -4.35 23.12
C GLN A 140 15.56 -4.70 24.36
N GLU A 141 14.93 -4.90 25.52
CA GLU A 141 15.58 -5.36 26.74
C GLU A 141 16.15 -6.77 26.57
N ASP A 142 15.38 -7.69 25.98
CA ASP A 142 15.82 -9.06 25.70
C ASP A 142 17.00 -9.10 24.72
N ILE A 143 16.97 -8.29 23.65
CA ILE A 143 18.08 -8.14 22.71
C ILE A 143 19.32 -7.59 23.42
N SER A 144 19.16 -6.57 24.28
CA SER A 144 20.27 -5.97 25.03
C SER A 144 20.91 -6.97 25.98
N HIS A 145 20.10 -7.77 26.68
CA HIS A 145 20.57 -8.81 27.59
C HIS A 145 21.24 -9.97 26.84
N LEU A 146 20.72 -10.36 25.67
CA LEU A 146 21.35 -11.39 24.84
C LEU A 146 22.70 -10.90 24.27
N GLY A 147 22.77 -9.65 23.81
CA GLY A 147 24.02 -9.01 23.40
C GLY A 147 25.07 -9.01 24.52
N SER A 148 24.65 -8.65 25.74
CA SER A 148 25.51 -8.69 26.93
C SER A 148 26.08 -10.09 27.23
N LYS A 149 25.25 -11.14 27.08
CA LYS A 149 25.67 -12.53 27.26
C LYS A 149 26.67 -13.00 26.19
N ILE A 150 26.49 -12.54 24.96
CA ILE A 150 27.43 -12.82 23.86
C ILE A 150 28.79 -12.14 24.12
N GLU A 151 28.79 -10.92 24.65
CA GLU A 151 30.01 -10.17 24.99
C GLU A 151 30.83 -10.88 26.10
N ILE A 152 30.15 -11.44 27.12
CA ILE A 152 30.80 -12.22 28.19
C ILE A 152 31.45 -13.51 27.66
N ILE A 153 30.88 -14.14 26.62
CA ILE A 153 31.43 -15.37 26.03
C ILE A 153 32.62 -15.07 25.11
N GLN A 154 32.69 -13.88 24.50
CA GLN A 154 33.84 -13.46 23.70
C GLN A 154 35.08 -13.10 24.57
N ILE A 155 34.89 -12.74 25.85
CA ILE A 155 35.97 -12.55 26.81
C ILE A 155 36.26 -13.88 27.52
N GLY A 156 37.03 -14.76 26.87
CA GLY A 156 37.42 -16.06 27.44
C GLY A 156 38.12 -15.97 28.82
N PRO A 157 38.11 -17.06 29.61
CA PRO A 157 38.53 -17.04 31.00
C PRO A 157 40.02 -16.65 31.16
N PRO A 158 40.40 -15.99 32.27
CA PRO A 158 41.78 -15.54 32.48
C PRO A 158 42.72 -16.76 32.51
N LYS A 159 43.73 -16.76 31.63
CA LYS A 159 44.81 -17.75 31.63
C LYS A 159 45.46 -17.79 33.02
N LYS A 160 45.30 -18.91 33.72
CA LYS A 160 45.99 -19.19 34.99
C LYS A 160 47.51 -19.07 34.77
N LYS A 161 48.16 -18.11 35.42
CA LYS A 161 49.62 -18.05 35.51
C LYS A 161 50.11 -19.30 36.24
N GLN A 162 50.87 -20.15 35.56
CA GLN A 162 51.63 -21.25 36.16
C GLN A 162 52.69 -20.65 37.10
N CYS A 163 52.55 -20.91 38.40
CA CYS A 163 53.60 -20.68 39.38
C CYS A 163 54.55 -21.88 39.32
N HIS A 164 55.74 -21.70 38.73
CA HIS A 164 56.82 -22.68 38.83
C HIS A 164 57.55 -22.47 40.16
N THR A 165 57.20 -23.27 41.16
CA THR A 165 58.10 -23.59 42.28
C THR A 165 59.18 -24.56 41.77
N LYS A 166 60.43 -24.10 41.71
CA LYS A 166 61.60 -24.98 41.72
C LYS A 166 62.30 -24.81 43.07
N GLY A 167 62.25 -25.86 43.88
CA GLY A 167 63.08 -26.02 45.07
C GLY A 167 64.36 -26.79 44.74
N SER A 168 65.47 -26.26 45.27
CA SER A 168 66.75 -26.86 45.68
C SER A 168 67.39 -28.01 44.89
N LEU A 169 68.60 -27.72 44.39
CA LEU A 169 69.85 -28.27 44.95
C LEU A 169 70.94 -27.20 44.89
#